data_AF-A0A520J5N5-F1
#
_entry.id   AF-A0A520J5N5-F1
#
_cell.length_a   1.000
_cell.length_b   1.000
_cell.length_c   1.000
_cell.angle_alpha   90.00
_cell.angle_beta   90.00
_cell.angle_gamma   90.00
#
_symmetry.space_group_name_H-M   'P 1'
#
loop_
_entity.id
_entity.type
_entity.pdbx_description
1 polymer ?
#
loop_
_entity_poly.entity_id
_entity_poly.type
_entity_poly.pdbx_seq_one_letter_code
_entity_poly.pdbx_strand_id
1 'polypeptide(L)' 'ITGTNAAKGDQWDMGARIREVEQGPDGAIWVLEDGGDSQGRLIRLTAK' A
#
# COMPACT_ATOMS: atom_id res chain seq x y z
N ILE A 1 22.19 -4.30 14.04
CA ILE A 1 21.09 -5.21 13.64
C ILE A 1 21.58 -5.96 12.41
N THR A 2 21.74 -7.29 12.48
CA THR A 2 22.17 -8.14 11.36
C THR A 2 20.97 -8.47 10.47
N GLY A 3 20.97 -7.99 9.22
CA GLY A 3 19.81 -8.02 8.30
C GLY A 3 19.49 -9.37 7.65
N THR A 4 19.92 -10.49 8.24
CA THR A 4 19.74 -11.85 7.66
C THR A 4 18.44 -12.53 8.04
N ASN A 5 17.66 -11.96 8.96
CA ASN A 5 16.35 -12.48 9.35
C ASN A 5 15.27 -11.48 8.94
N ALA A 6 14.51 -11.81 7.89
CA ALA A 6 13.31 -11.10 7.50
C ALA A 6 12.10 -12.01 7.69
N ALA A 7 11.06 -11.50 8.32
CA ALA A 7 9.76 -12.14 8.38
C ALA A 7 8.75 -11.23 7.67
N LYS A 8 7.72 -11.84 7.08
CA LYS A 8 6.58 -11.08 6.58
C LYS A 8 5.92 -10.36 7.77
N GLY A 9 5.65 -9.07 7.62
CA GLY A 9 4.76 -8.35 8.52
C GLY A 9 3.31 -8.75 8.22
N ASP A 10 2.49 -7.76 7.91
CA ASP A 10 1.10 -8.00 7.59
C ASP A 10 0.84 -8.14 6.08
N GLN A 11 -0.25 -8.80 5.74
CA GLN A 11 -0.81 -8.82 4.40
C GLN A 11 -2.32 -8.70 4.50
N TRP A 12 -2.87 -7.80 3.70
CA TRP A 12 -4.30 -7.59 3.58
C TRP A 12 -4.73 -7.89 2.16
N ASP A 13 -5.90 -8.51 2.02
CA ASP A 13 -6.57 -8.58 0.74
C ASP A 13 -7.24 -7.24 0.47
N MET A 14 -6.71 -6.51 -0.51
CA MET A 14 -7.20 -5.18 -0.87
C MET A 14 -8.43 -5.25 -1.80
N GLY A 15 -8.79 -6.44 -2.32
CA GLY A 15 -9.85 -6.62 -3.33
C GLY A 15 -9.55 -5.97 -4.70
N ALA A 16 -8.48 -5.19 -4.79
CA ALA A 16 -8.08 -4.44 -5.96
C ALA A 16 -6.62 -4.71 -6.32
N ARG A 17 -6.29 -4.58 -7.61
CA ARG A 17 -4.92 -4.59 -8.08
C ARG A 17 -4.26 -3.26 -7.69
N ILE A 18 -3.20 -3.36 -6.88
CA ILE A 18 -2.33 -2.23 -6.57
C ILE A 18 -1.32 -2.08 -7.72
N ARG A 19 -1.36 -0.91 -8.36
CA ARG A 19 -0.43 -0.55 -9.43
C ARG A 19 0.82 0.13 -8.90
N GLU A 20 0.67 0.98 -7.90
CA GLU A 20 1.74 1.81 -7.34
C GLU A 20 1.46 2.19 -5.88
N VAL A 21 2.54 2.41 -5.12
CA VAL A 21 2.53 2.88 -3.74
C VAL A 21 3.61 3.95 -3.57
N GLU A 22 3.25 5.11 -3.00
CA GLU A 22 4.18 6.23 -2.75
C GLU A 22 3.96 6.79 -1.32
N GLN A 23 5.03 7.21 -0.66
CA GLN A 23 4.93 7.91 0.63
C GLN A 23 5.01 9.43 0.43
N GLY A 24 3.99 10.14 0.90
CA GLY A 24 3.96 11.61 0.90
C GLY A 24 4.89 12.22 1.97
N PRO A 25 5.22 13.52 1.84
CA PRO A 25 6.11 14.22 2.78
C PRO A 25 5.55 14.34 4.21
N ASP A 26 4.24 14.14 4.37
CA ASP A 26 3.52 14.08 5.64
C ASP A 26 3.43 12.65 6.22
N GLY A 27 4.09 11.67 5.58
CA GLY A 27 4.04 10.27 5.95
C GLY A 27 2.78 9.53 5.48
N ALA A 28 1.86 10.19 4.77
CA ALA A 28 0.70 9.52 4.19
C ALA A 28 1.13 8.51 3.11
N ILE A 29 0.40 7.40 2.98
CA ILE A 29 0.63 6.41 1.93
C ILE A 29 -0.42 6.60 0.84
N TRP A 30 0.04 6.80 -0.39
CA TRP A 30 -0.78 6.90 -1.58
C TRP A 30 -0.76 5.59 -2.33
N VAL A 31 -1.93 5.12 -2.75
CA VAL A 31 -2.11 3.85 -3.44
C VAL A 31 -2.90 4.06 -4.72
N LEU A 32 -2.31 3.71 -5.86
CA LEU A 32 -3.00 3.69 -7.16
C LEU A 32 -3.54 2.29 -7.43
N GLU A 33 -4.83 2.21 -7.72
CA GLU A 33 -5.48 0.98 -8.13
C GLU A 33 -5.98 1.07 -9.57
N ASP A 34 -5.96 -0.06 -10.28
CA ASP A 34 -6.34 -0.12 -11.69
C ASP A 34 -7.00 -1.43 -12.15
N GLY A 35 -7.46 -2.27 -11.22
CA GLY A 35 -8.17 -3.51 -11.55
C GLY A 35 -8.69 -4.26 -10.33
N GLY A 36 -9.25 -5.45 -10.55
CA GLY A 36 -10.01 -6.17 -9.52
C GLY A 36 -11.37 -5.52 -9.31
N ASP A 37 -11.75 -5.33 -8.04
CA ASP A 37 -13.01 -4.66 -7.68
C ASP A 37 -12.95 -3.13 -7.85
N SER A 38 -11.79 -2.60 -8.23
CA SER A 38 -11.57 -1.16 -8.44
C SER A 38 -11.96 -0.71 -9.84
N GLN A 39 -12.57 0.48 -9.94
CA GLN A 39 -12.81 1.18 -11.21
C GLN A 39 -11.69 2.18 -11.56
N GLY A 40 -10.53 2.05 -10.93
CA GLY A 40 -9.45 3.03 -11.01
C GLY A 40 -9.63 4.12 -9.95
N ARG A 41 -8.74 4.17 -8.96
CA ARG A 41 -8.79 5.20 -7.90
C ARG A 41 -7.42 5.45 -7.28
N LEU A 42 -7.31 6.63 -6.69
CA LEU A 42 -6.20 7.02 -5.82
C LEU A 42 -6.69 7.06 -4.38
N ILE A 43 -6.09 6.24 -3.51
CA ILE A 43 -6.40 6.19 -2.07
C ILE A 43 -5.29 6.88 -1.29
N ARG A 44 -5.66 7.65 -0.26
CA ARG A 44 -4.74 8.20 0.73
C ARG A 44 -4.99 7.53 2.08
N LEU A 45 -3.96 6.89 2.62
CA LEU A 45 -3.95 6.27 3.95
C LEU A 45 -3.11 7.12 4.89
N THR A 46 -3.65 7.45 6.06
CA THR A 46 -2.95 8.19 7.11
C THR A 46 -3.00 7.43 8.41
N ALA A 47 -1.96 7.56 9.24
CA ALA A 47 -2.05 7.11 10.62
C ALA A 47 -3.18 7.86 11.34
N LYS A 48 -3.82 7.18 12.29
CA LYS A 48 -4.72 7.83 13.24
C LYS A 48 -3.92 8.54 14.32
#